data_AF-A0A970NRW7-F1
#
_entry.id   AF-A0A970NRW7-F1
#
_cell.length_a   1.000
_cell.length_b   1.000
_cell.length_c   1.000
_cell.angle_alpha   90.00
_cell.angle_beta   90.00
_cell.angle_gamma   90.00
#
_symmetry.space_group_name_H-M   'P 1'
#
loop_
_entity.id
_entity.type
_entity.pdbx_description
1 polymer ?
#
loop_
_entity_poly.entity_id
_entity_poly.type
_entity_poly.pdbx_seq_one_letter_code
_entity_poly.pdbx_strand_id
1 'polypeptide(L)'
;MFDLAREEVFKWLNHPLESYYPIVYIDSTFISTHQVDSVSKEAYYTLLAVCRDRTREVLGVFYFPTEGSKQSEAIFERLKKQGLSNVGLFVTDGLTDI
;
A
#
# COMPACT_ATOMS: atom_id res chain seq x y z
N MET A 1 -5.56 26.32 0.15
CA MET A 1 -6.79 25.49 0.14
C MET A 1 -6.47 24.00 -0.02
N PHE A 2 -5.52 23.61 -0.88
CA PHE A 2 -5.07 22.21 -0.97
C PHE A 2 -4.03 21.80 0.08
N ASP A 3 -3.43 22.76 0.79
CA ASP A 3 -2.33 22.45 1.72
C ASP A 3 -2.79 21.71 2.98
N LEU A 4 -3.98 22.03 3.49
CA LEU A 4 -4.61 21.28 4.58
C LEU A 4 -4.86 19.83 4.18
N ALA A 5 -5.44 19.61 3.00
CA ALA A 5 -5.69 18.26 2.48
C ALA A 5 -4.38 17.48 2.27
N ARG A 6 -3.30 18.14 1.81
CA ARG A 6 -1.98 17.50 1.69
C ARG A 6 -1.42 17.09 3.04
N GLU A 7 -1.58 17.93 4.07
CA GLU A 7 -1.13 17.62 5.42
C GLU A 7 -1.90 16.42 6.01
N GLU A 8 -3.22 16.39 5.85
CA GLU A 8 -4.05 15.26 6.29
C GLU A 8 -3.69 13.96 5.57
N VAL A 9 -3.52 14.01 4.25
CA VAL A 9 -3.05 12.86 3.47
C VAL A 9 -1.67 12.43 3.93
N PHE A 10 -0.74 13.35 4.19
CA PHE A 10 0.59 13.02 4.68
C PHE A 10 0.55 12.35 6.06
N LYS A 11 -0.27 12.86 6.98
CA LYS A 11 -0.47 12.23 8.30
C LYS A 11 -1.04 10.82 8.15
N TRP A 12 -2.05 10.65 7.30
CA TRP A 12 -2.64 9.36 7.02
C TRP A 12 -1.63 8.40 6.38
N LEU A 13 -0.83 8.83 5.40
CA LEU A 13 0.20 7.98 4.77
C LEU A 13 1.32 7.53 5.72
N ASN A 14 1.44 8.15 6.90
CA ASN A 14 2.46 7.85 7.91
C ASN A 14 1.85 7.44 9.26
N HIS A 15 0.56 7.11 9.31
CA HIS A 15 -0.07 6.69 10.54
C HIS A 15 0.59 5.40 11.08
N PRO A 16 0.69 5.23 12.41
CA PRO A 16 1.19 4.00 13.00
C PRO A 16 0.20 2.86 12.76
N LEU A 17 0.73 1.67 12.54
CA LEU A 17 -0.04 0.44 12.32
C LEU A 17 -0.05 -0.42 13.58
N GLU A 18 -1.05 -1.28 13.71
CA GLU A 18 -0.99 -2.38 14.67
C GLU A 18 0.17 -3.34 14.34
N SER A 19 0.70 -3.97 15.38
CA SER A 19 1.80 -4.91 15.24
C SER A 19 1.41 -6.21 14.54
N TYR A 20 0.11 -6.55 14.50
CA TYR A 20 -0.35 -7.80 13.92
C TYR A 20 -1.67 -7.67 13.16
N TYR A 21 -1.68 -8.16 11.92
CA TYR A 21 -2.89 -8.34 11.12
C TYR A 21 -3.11 -9.82 10.75
N PRO A 22 -4.27 -10.41 11.04
CA PRO A 22 -4.62 -11.74 10.58
C PRO A 22 -4.48 -11.95 9.07
N ILE A 23 -4.94 -10.99 8.27
CA ILE A 23 -4.94 -11.08 6.80
C ILE A 23 -4.56 -9.71 6.22
N VAL A 24 -3.68 -9.69 5.23
CA VAL A 24 -3.36 -8.51 4.43
C VAL A 24 -3.51 -8.86 2.94
N TYR A 25 -4.34 -8.09 2.25
CA TYR A 25 -4.51 -8.13 0.81
C TYR A 25 -3.61 -7.10 0.15
N ILE A 26 -2.98 -7.47 -0.97
CA ILE A 26 -2.20 -6.57 -1.80
C ILE A 26 -2.77 -6.64 -3.21
N ASP A 27 -3.23 -5.49 -3.70
CA ASP A 27 -3.75 -5.34 -5.04
C ASP A 27 -3.07 -4.17 -5.74
N SER A 28 -2.85 -4.29 -7.04
CA SER A 28 -2.27 -3.26 -7.88
C SER A 28 -3.27 -2.86 -8.96
N THR A 29 -3.71 -1.60 -8.92
CA THR A 29 -4.60 -1.05 -9.94
C THR A 29 -3.81 -0.21 -10.92
N PHE A 30 -3.90 -0.54 -12.22
CA PHE A 30 -3.31 0.27 -13.29
C PHE A 30 -4.21 1.44 -13.68
N ILE A 31 -3.76 2.65 -13.38
CA ILE A 31 -4.48 3.89 -13.66
C ILE A 31 -3.78 4.61 -14.83
N SER A 32 -4.57 5.25 -15.71
CA SER A 32 -3.99 6.14 -16.73
C SER A 32 -3.54 7.42 -16.03
N THR A 33 -2.22 7.56 -15.86
CA THR A 33 -1.64 8.70 -15.14
C THR A 33 -0.98 9.64 -16.11
N HIS A 34 -1.27 10.94 -15.96
CA HIS A 34 -0.61 11.99 -16.70
C HIS A 34 0.70 12.36 -15.99
N GLN A 35 1.82 12.03 -16.61
CA GLN A 35 3.13 12.58 -16.32
C GLN A 35 3.38 13.80 -17.21
N VAL A 36 4.40 14.60 -16.88
CA VAL A 36 4.67 15.93 -17.48
C VAL A 36 4.30 16.03 -18.96
N ASP A 37 4.82 15.13 -19.79
CA ASP A 37 4.61 15.14 -21.25
C ASP A 37 3.95 13.87 -21.82
N SER A 38 3.42 12.98 -20.97
CA SER A 38 2.85 11.72 -21.46
C SER A 38 1.80 11.11 -20.54
N VAL A 39 0.92 10.28 -21.10
CA VAL A 39 -0.02 9.47 -20.34
C VAL A 39 0.35 8.00 -20.51
N SER A 40 0.54 7.30 -19.40
CA SER A 40 0.88 5.87 -19.36
C SER A 40 -0.03 5.14 -18.37
N LYS A 41 -0.10 3.81 -18.49
CA LYS A 41 -0.73 2.95 -17.49
C LYS A 41 0.29 2.68 -16.38
N GLU A 42 0.03 3.18 -15.19
CA GLU A 42 0.94 3.08 -14.03
C GLU A 42 0.26 2.38 -12.86
N ALA A 43 1.02 1.60 -12.10
CA ALA A 43 0.48 0.81 -10.99
C ALA A 43 0.41 1.61 -9.67
N TYR A 44 -0.74 1.46 -8.99
CA TYR A 44 -0.96 1.95 -7.64
C TYR A 44 -1.33 0.76 -6.77
N TYR A 45 -0.50 0.48 -5.78
CA TYR A 45 -0.66 -0.63 -4.86
C TYR A 45 -1.52 -0.20 -3.69
N THR A 46 -2.59 -0.93 -3.44
CA THR A 46 -3.46 -0.74 -2.27
C THR A 46 -3.29 -1.93 -1.34
N LEU A 47 -3.01 -1.64 -0.07
CA LEU A 47 -2.90 -2.67 0.97
C LEU A 47 -4.09 -2.56 1.91
N LEU A 48 -4.89 -3.62 1.97
CA LEU A 48 -6.08 -3.72 2.80
C LEU A 48 -5.86 -4.81 3.85
N ALA A 49 -6.05 -4.49 5.13
CA ALA A 49 -5.93 -5.46 6.20
C ALA A 49 -7.28 -5.80 6.82
N VAL A 50 -7.35 -7.00 7.40
CA VAL A 50 -8.38 -7.39 8.35
C VAL A 50 -7.78 -7.27 9.75
N CYS A 51 -8.41 -6.49 10.62
CA CYS A 51 -7.98 -6.31 12.01
C CYS A 51 -8.42 -7.50 12.88
N ARG A 52 -7.91 -7.59 14.12
CA ARG A 52 -8.24 -8.70 15.04
C ARG A 52 -9.74 -8.82 15.35
N ASP A 53 -10.45 -7.70 15.36
CA ASP A 53 -11.89 -7.64 15.61
C ASP A 53 -12.74 -7.93 14.35
N ARG A 54 -12.09 -8.24 13.22
CA ARG A 54 -12.65 -8.50 11.88
C ARG A 54 -13.13 -7.26 11.13
N THR A 55 -12.84 -6.05 11.64
CA THR A 55 -12.95 -4.83 10.83
C THR A 55 -11.87 -4.82 9.75
N ARG A 56 -11.96 -3.85 8.84
CA ARG A 56 -11.02 -3.70 7.72
C ARG A 56 -10.50 -2.29 7.68
N GLU A 57 -9.22 -2.14 7.34
CA GLU A 57 -8.61 -0.84 7.15
C GLU A 57 -7.59 -0.87 6.00
N VAL A 58 -7.39 0.29 5.38
CA VAL A 58 -6.38 0.46 4.34
C VAL A 58 -5.08 0.86 5.02
N LEU A 59 -4.07 0.00 4.94
CA LEU A 59 -2.75 0.23 5.53
C LEU A 59 -1.96 1.30 4.76
N GLY A 60 -2.20 1.41 3.45
CA GLY A 60 -1.59 2.42 2.63
C GLY A 60 -1.88 2.26 1.14
N VAL A 61 -1.55 3.32 0.41
CA VAL A 61 -1.54 3.35 -1.06
C VAL A 61 -0.14 3.77 -1.51
N PHE A 62 0.47 2.99 -2.40
CA PHE A 62 1.83 3.20 -2.86
C PHE A 62 1.88 3.32 -4.37
N TYR A 63 2.58 4.36 -4.85
CA TYR A 63 2.80 4.57 -6.27
C TYR A 63 4.12 3.93 -6.69
N PHE A 64 4.04 2.94 -7.57
CA PHE A 64 5.19 2.40 -8.28
C PHE A 64 4.78 2.17 -9.73
N PRO A 65 5.37 2.88 -10.71
CA PRO A 65 4.85 2.89 -12.08
C PRO A 65 4.80 1.51 -12.74
N THR A 66 5.61 0.55 -12.27
CA THR A 66 5.67 -0.83 -12.75
C THR A 66 5.36 -1.84 -11.66
N GLU A 67 4.85 -3.00 -12.08
CA GLU A 67 4.71 -4.15 -11.20
C GLU A 67 6.03 -4.91 -10.99
N GLY A 68 6.22 -5.48 -9.80
CA GLY A 68 7.36 -6.33 -9.51
C GLY A 68 7.61 -6.59 -8.02
N SER A 69 8.37 -7.64 -7.74
CA SER A 69 8.68 -8.09 -6.37
C SER A 69 9.49 -7.08 -5.55
N LYS A 70 10.37 -6.30 -6.19
CA LYS A 70 11.15 -5.24 -5.52
C LYS A 70 10.27 -4.12 -4.97
N GLN A 71 9.17 -3.82 -5.66
CA GLN A 71 8.19 -2.82 -5.24
C GLN A 71 7.45 -3.32 -3.99
N SER A 72 7.05 -4.60 -3.99
CA SER A 72 6.45 -5.24 -2.82
C SER A 72 7.38 -5.25 -1.61
N GLU A 73 8.67 -5.54 -1.79
CA GLU A 73 9.68 -5.47 -0.72
C GLU A 73 9.75 -4.07 -0.09
N ALA A 74 9.82 -3.02 -0.91
CA ALA A 74 9.85 -1.63 -0.44
C ALA A 74 8.59 -1.25 0.35
N ILE A 75 7.42 -1.77 -0.06
CA ILE A 75 6.16 -1.59 0.67
C ILE A 75 6.26 -2.26 2.05
N PHE A 76 6.70 -3.51 2.13
CA PHE A 76 6.81 -4.23 3.39
C PHE A 76 7.77 -3.55 4.37
N GLU A 77 8.92 -3.06 3.88
CA GLU A 77 9.86 -2.30 4.71
C GLU A 77 9.24 -1.01 5.27
N ARG A 78 8.35 -0.36 4.52
CA ARG A 78 7.61 0.80 5.03
C ARG A 78 6.60 0.41 6.09
N LEU A 79 5.82 -0.66 5.90
CA LEU A 79 4.85 -1.12 6.90
C LEU A 79 5.55 -1.53 8.21
N LYS A 80 6.72 -2.19 8.13
CA LYS A 80 7.53 -2.54 9.30
C LYS A 80 7.92 -1.30 10.10
N LYS A 81 8.37 -0.23 9.43
CA LYS A 81 8.70 1.05 10.07
C LYS A 81 7.50 1.72 10.73
N GLN A 82 6.29 1.47 10.23
CA GLN A 82 5.04 1.98 10.82
C GLN A 82 4.52 1.13 11.98
N GLY A 83 5.15 0.00 12.29
CA GLY A 83 4.83 -0.82 13.47
C GLY A 83 4.41 -2.26 13.16
N LEU A 84 4.18 -2.61 11.90
CA LEU A 84 3.78 -3.96 11.51
C LEU A 84 4.92 -4.96 11.78
N SER A 85 4.66 -5.97 12.60
CA SER A 85 5.68 -6.99 12.93
C SER A 85 5.29 -8.40 12.50
N ASN A 86 3.99 -8.72 12.45
CA ASN A 86 3.53 -10.05 12.13
C ASN A 86 2.25 -10.02 11.26
N VAL A 87 2.15 -10.91 10.29
CA VAL A 87 0.96 -11.09 9.45
C VAL A 87 0.64 -12.57 9.36
N GLY A 88 -0.63 -12.94 9.56
CA GLY A 88 -1.07 -14.33 9.50
C GLY A 88 -1.07 -14.87 8.07
N LEU A 89 -1.69 -14.14 7.14
CA LEU A 89 -1.79 -14.50 5.73
C LEU A 89 -1.65 -13.25 4.85
N PHE A 90 -0.78 -13.32 3.86
CA PHE A 90 -0.80 -12.40 2.72
C PHE A 90 -1.61 -13.01 1.58
N VAL A 91 -2.48 -12.19 0.98
CA VAL A 91 -3.23 -12.54 -0.22
C VAL A 91 -2.81 -11.55 -1.30
N THR A 92 -2.15 -12.05 -2.34
CA THR A 92 -1.67 -11.25 -3.47
C THR A 92 -2.10 -11.92 -4.76
N ASP A 93 -2.07 -11.17 -5.87
CA ASP A 93 -2.09 -11.81 -7.17
C ASP A 93 -0.80 -12.64 -7.37
N GLY A 94 -0.79 -13.51 -8.36
CA GLY A 94 0.33 -14.35 -8.77
C GLY A 94 1.48 -13.53 -9.35
N LEU A 95 2.09 -12.70 -8.50
CA LEU A 95 3.30 -11.96 -8.81
C LEU A 95 4.41 -12.98 -9.04
N THR A 96 4.86 -13.10 -10.28
CA THR A 96 6.13 -13.75 -10.61
C THR A 96 7.21 -13.08 -9.75
N ASP A 97 7.84 -13.85 -8.87
CA ASP A 97 9.02 -13.48 -8.03
C ASP A 97 8.77 -13.00 -6.58
N ILE A 98 7.64 -13.32 -5.92
CA ILE A 98 7.49 -13.21 -4.45
C ILE A 98 7.89 -14.51 -3.74
#